data_AF-A0A0G3G3U8-F1
#
_entry.id   AF-A0A0G3G3U8-F1
#
_cell.length_a   1.000
_cell.length_b   1.000
_cell.length_c   1.000
_cell.angle_alpha   90.00
_cell.angle_beta   90.00
_cell.angle_gamma   90.00
#
_symmetry.space_group_name_H-M   'P 1'
#
loop_
_entity.id
_entity.type
_entity.pdbx_description
1 polymer ?
#
loop_
_entity_poly.entity_id
_entity_poly.type
_entity_poly.pdbx_seq_one_letter_code
_entity_poly.pdbx_strand_id
1 'polypeptide(L)'
;MSDTLQLSGELIQKVQDLLTEVDPKAQQPIVAVQYLSAITGFMVAQMPESVNERKEYLKQLSEFTESVFVDVESRKQTAPPPQDASGVWRPGEN
;
A
#
# COMPACT_ATOMS: atom_id res chain seq x y z
N MET A 1 -5.10 20.72 -1.76
CA MET A 1 -3.99 20.06 -1.04
C MET A 1 -4.40 18.59 -0.94
N SER A 2 -3.85 17.74 -1.79
CA SER A 2 -4.15 16.31 -1.74
C SER A 2 -3.28 15.73 -0.64
N ASP A 3 -3.84 15.50 0.54
CA ASP A 3 -3.21 14.69 1.60
C ASP A 3 -3.12 13.24 1.11
N THR A 4 -2.23 13.00 0.16
CA THR A 4 -1.95 11.67 -0.38
C THR A 4 -1.35 10.85 0.77
N LEU A 5 -2.09 9.84 1.21
CA LEU A 5 -1.69 8.89 2.24
C LEU A 5 -0.24 8.43 1.99
N GLN A 6 0.69 8.83 2.87
CA GLN A 6 2.10 8.48 2.74
C GLN A 6 2.35 7.13 3.41
N LEU A 7 2.23 6.07 2.61
CA LEU A 7 2.66 4.73 3.02
C LEU A 7 4.20 4.68 2.97
N SER A 8 4.84 4.83 4.13
CA SER A 8 6.28 4.56 4.25
C SER A 8 6.51 3.06 4.45
N GLY A 9 7.62 2.54 3.92
CA GLY A 9 8.00 1.14 4.14
C GLY A 9 8.14 0.79 5.62
N GLU A 10 8.60 1.76 6.44
CA GLU A 10 8.70 1.61 7.90
C GLU A 10 7.32 1.42 8.57
N LEU A 11 6.30 2.18 8.17
CA LEU A 11 4.96 2.02 8.71
C LEU A 11 4.39 0.64 8.36
N ILE A 12 4.54 0.22 7.10
CA ILE A 12 4.08 -1.09 6.64
C ILE A 12 4.75 -2.21 7.45
N GLN A 13 6.08 -2.11 7.65
CA GLN A 13 6.83 -3.11 8.41
C GLN A 13 6.36 -3.19 9.87
N LYS A 14 6.24 -2.05 10.56
CA LYS A 14 5.77 -2.02 11.96
C LYS A 14 4.39 -2.64 12.13
N VAL A 15 3.49 -2.38 11.19
CA VAL A 15 2.14 -2.97 11.19
C VAL A 15 2.21 -4.48 10.98
N GLN A 16 3.04 -4.95 10.04
CA GLN A 16 3.21 -6.38 9.78
C GLN A 16 3.83 -7.13 10.97
N ASP A 17 4.80 -6.51 11.65
CA ASP A 17 5.41 -7.06 12.86
C ASP A 17 4.37 -7.21 13.97
N LEU A 18 3.60 -6.15 14.24
CA LEU A 18 2.51 -6.17 15.23
C LEU A 18 1.48 -7.26 14.94
N LEU A 19 1.07 -7.42 13.68
CA LEU A 19 0.11 -8.48 13.32
C LEU A 19 0.71 -9.88 13.50
N THR A 20 2.00 -10.04 13.24
CA THR A 20 2.73 -11.31 13.40
C THR A 20 2.91 -11.69 14.86
N GLU A 21 3.08 -10.71 15.76
CA GLU A 21 3.11 -10.95 17.21
C GLU A 21 1.80 -11.55 17.74
N VAL A 22 0.67 -11.16 17.15
CA VAL A 22 -0.67 -11.63 17.55
C VAL A 22 -1.04 -12.95 16.87
N ASP A 23 -0.77 -13.08 15.57
CA ASP A 23 -0.98 -14.32 14.81
C ASP A 23 0.23 -14.58 13.90
N PRO A 24 1.04 -15.63 14.15
CA PRO A 24 2.18 -15.99 13.31
C PRO A 24 1.81 -16.19 11.82
N LYS A 25 0.55 -16.52 11.50
CA LYS A 25 0.09 -16.64 10.10
C LYS A 25 0.11 -15.31 9.36
N ALA A 26 0.10 -14.18 10.06
CA ALA A 26 0.19 -12.84 9.47
C ALA A 26 1.55 -12.56 8.81
N GLN A 27 2.56 -13.44 8.97
CA GLN A 27 3.75 -13.42 8.09
C GLN A 27 3.39 -13.56 6.60
N GLN A 28 2.29 -14.24 6.29
CA GLN A 28 1.78 -14.30 4.93
C GLN A 28 1.16 -12.94 4.57
N PRO A 29 1.61 -12.25 3.50
CA PRO A 29 1.15 -10.90 3.19
C PRO A 29 -0.38 -10.80 3.04
N ILE A 30 -1.01 -11.82 2.43
CA ILE A 30 -2.47 -11.82 2.25
C ILE A 30 -3.23 -11.90 3.58
N VAL A 31 -2.69 -12.60 4.59
CA VAL A 31 -3.30 -12.72 5.92
C VAL A 31 -3.20 -11.38 6.66
N ALA A 32 -2.04 -10.70 6.58
CA ALA A 32 -1.90 -9.36 7.15
C ALA A 32 -2.89 -8.37 6.53
N VAL A 33 -3.07 -8.39 5.21
CA VAL A 33 -4.06 -7.53 4.53
C VAL A 33 -5.50 -7.87 4.94
N GLN A 34 -5.83 -9.16 5.14
CA GLN A 34 -7.15 -9.56 5.67
C GLN A 34 -7.42 -8.98 7.05
N TYR A 35 -6.42 -8.97 7.95
CA TYR A 35 -6.54 -8.33 9.25
C TYR A 35 -6.82 -6.83 9.13
N LEU A 36 -6.11 -6.12 8.26
CA LEU A 36 -6.32 -4.69 8.04
C LEU A 36 -7.72 -4.38 7.52
N SER A 37 -8.22 -5.19 6.58
CA SER A 37 -9.61 -5.09 6.09
C SER A 37 -10.63 -5.35 7.20
N ALA A 38 -10.41 -6.37 8.03
CA ALA A 38 -11.30 -6.70 9.14
C ALA A 38 -11.33 -5.60 10.22
N ILE A 39 -10.17 -5.06 10.58
CA ILE A 39 -10.02 -3.92 11.51
C ILE A 39 -10.77 -2.71 10.97
N THR A 40 -10.60 -2.40 9.67
CA THR A 40 -11.31 -1.31 9.01
C THR A 40 -12.83 -1.48 9.13
N GLY A 41 -13.35 -2.66 8.80
CA GLY A 41 -14.77 -2.97 8.93
C GLY A 41 -15.28 -2.84 10.37
N PHE A 42 -14.51 -3.31 11.35
CA PHE A 42 -14.83 -3.21 12.77
C PHE A 42 -14.84 -1.76 13.28
N MET A 43 -13.88 -0.94 12.86
CA MET A 43 -13.82 0.47 13.23
C MET A 43 -14.99 1.26 12.63
N VAL A 44 -15.28 1.06 11.34
CA VAL A 44 -16.42 1.70 10.68
C VAL A 44 -17.74 1.29 11.36
N ALA A 45 -17.89 0.01 11.74
CA ALA A 45 -19.07 -0.47 12.44
C ALA A 45 -19.28 0.14 13.85
N GLN A 46 -18.29 0.82 14.42
CA GLN A 46 -18.41 1.49 15.73
C GLN A 46 -18.63 3.00 15.63
N MET A 47 -18.59 3.57 14.43
CA MET A 47 -18.78 5.00 14.25
C MET A 47 -20.25 5.41 14.55
N PRO A 48 -20.49 6.65 15.01
CA PRO A 48 -21.80 7.08 15.50
C PRO A 48 -22.84 7.33 14.39
N GLU A 49 -22.44 7.35 13.12
CA GLU A 49 -23.30 7.61 11.97
C GLU A 49 -24.29 6.48 11.72
N SER A 50 -25.31 6.77 10.91
CA SER A 50 -26.31 5.77 10.55
C SER A 50 -25.68 4.57 9.83
N VAL A 51 -26.39 3.43 9.83
CA VAL A 51 -25.94 2.22 9.11
C VAL A 51 -25.73 2.51 7.62
N ASN A 52 -26.56 3.37 7.02
CA ASN A 52 -26.46 3.71 5.60
C ASN A 52 -25.21 4.55 5.30
N GLU A 53 -24.90 5.54 6.14
CA GLU A 53 -23.67 6.33 6.01
C GLU A 53 -22.42 5.48 6.18
N ARG A 54 -22.41 4.58 7.17
CA ARG A 54 -21.29 3.64 7.38
C ARG A 54 -21.10 2.68 6.21
N LYS A 55 -22.18 2.22 5.57
CA LYS A 55 -22.08 1.42 4.32
C LYS A 55 -21.48 2.22 3.17
N GLU A 56 -21.84 3.50 3.06
CA GLU A 56 -21.25 4.38 2.05
C GLU A 56 -19.75 4.61 2.32
N TYR A 57 -19.33 4.77 3.57
CA TYR A 57 -17.91 4.83 3.93
C TYR A 57 -17.15 3.57 3.53
N LEU A 58 -17.71 2.37 3.76
CA LEU A 58 -17.09 1.12 3.32
C LEU A 58 -16.89 1.07 1.80
N LYS A 59 -17.87 1.55 1.04
CA LYS A 59 -17.79 1.64 -0.42
C LYS A 59 -16.66 2.58 -0.86
N GLN A 60 -16.61 3.78 -0.28
CA GLN A 60 -15.57 4.76 -0.59
C GLN A 60 -14.16 4.25 -0.21
N LEU A 61 -14.03 3.55 0.91
CA LEU A 61 -12.77 2.92 1.32
C LEU A 61 -12.33 1.81 0.37
N SER A 62 -13.27 1.04 -0.19
CA SER A 62 -12.99 0.04 -1.22
C SER A 62 -12.44 0.69 -2.50
N GLU A 63 -13.12 1.73 -2.99
CA GLU A 63 -12.70 2.49 -4.18
C GLU A 63 -11.34 3.17 -3.97
N PHE A 64 -11.11 3.71 -2.78
CA PHE A 64 -9.82 4.29 -2.39
C PHE A 64 -8.70 3.24 -2.37
N THR A 65 -8.95 2.06 -1.81
CA THR A 65 -7.97 0.96 -1.75
C THR A 65 -7.56 0.51 -3.16
N GLU A 66 -8.52 0.38 -4.07
CA GLU A 66 -8.26 0.06 -5.48
C GLU A 66 -7.43 1.15 -6.16
N SER A 67 -7.77 2.42 -5.92
CA SER A 67 -7.02 3.56 -6.46
C SER A 67 -5.55 3.55 -6.00
N VAL A 68 -5.28 3.29 -4.72
CA VAL A 68 -3.91 3.17 -4.18
C VAL A 68 -3.15 2.01 -4.84
N PHE A 69 -3.80 0.87 -5.05
CA PHE A 69 -3.20 -0.27 -5.76
C PHE A 69 -2.78 0.10 -7.18
N VAL A 70 -3.68 0.71 -7.95
CA VAL A 70 -3.39 1.16 -9.32
C VAL A 70 -2.22 2.15 -9.35
N ASP A 71 -2.17 3.07 -8.38
CA ASP A 71 -1.11 4.06 -8.27
C ASP A 71 0.26 3.41 -8.00
N VAL A 72 0.32 2.46 -7.07
CA VAL A 72 1.54 1.72 -6.74
C VAL A 72 2.03 0.88 -7.91
N GLU A 73 1.14 0.17 -8.60
CA GLU A 73 1.50 -0.64 -9.77
C GLU A 73 1.99 0.23 -10.94
N SER A 74 1.36 1.38 -11.16
CA SER A 74 1.76 2.34 -12.19
C SER A 74 3.17 2.91 -11.95
N ARG A 75 3.54 3.15 -10.69
CA ARG A 75 4.89 3.60 -10.29
C ARG A 75 5.95 2.51 -10.50
N LYS A 76 5.62 1.24 -10.32
CA LYS A 76 6.55 0.13 -10.60
C LYS A 76 6.89 0.02 -12.09
N GLN A 77 5.94 0.30 -12.97
CA GLN A 77 6.11 0.21 -14.42
C GLN A 77 6.95 1.35 -15.01
N THR A 78 7.05 2.48 -14.31
CA THR A 78 7.77 3.68 -14.76
C THR A 78 9.20 3.80 -14.23
N ALA A 79 9.68 2.84 -13.43
CA ALA A 79 11.08 2.78 -13.02
C ALA A 79 11.97 2.51 -14.25
N PRO A 80 12.91 3.41 -14.63
CA PRO A 80 13.78 3.17 -15.76
C PRO A 80 14.65 1.92 -15.51
N PRO A 81 14.92 1.09 -16.54
CA PRO A 81 15.83 -0.04 -16.38
C PRO A 81 17.16 0.46 -15.83
N PRO A 82 17.84 -0.30 -14.94
CA PRO A 82 19.16 0.08 -14.45
C PRO A 82 20.06 0.29 -15.67
N GLN A 83 20.46 1.53 -15.91
CA GLN A 83 21.51 1.83 -16.86
C GLN A 83 22.80 1.29 -16.26
N ASP A 84 23.13 0.04 -16.61
CA ASP A 84 24.49 -0.44 -16.54
C ASP A 84 25.37 0.61 -17.22
N ALA A 85 26.23 1.25 -16.42
CA ALA A 85 27.29 2.13 -16.87
C ALA A 85 28.28 1.33 -17.71
N SER A 86 27.86 0.97 -18.92
CA SER A 86 28.64 0.26 -19.92
C SER A 86 29.51 1.28 -20.64
N GLY A 87 30.73 1.42 -20.13
CA GLY A 87 31.93 1.69 -20.92
C GLY A 87 31.94 2.97 -21.75
N VAL A 88 32.72 3.95 -21.27
CA VAL A 88 33.26 5.05 -22.05
C VAL A 88 33.74 4.58 -23.43
N TRP A 89 33.04 4.95 -24.50
CA TRP A 89 33.59 4.99 -25.85
C TRP A 89 34.09 6.41 -26.11
N ARG A 90 35.40 6.56 -26.34
CA ARG A 90 36.00 7.77 -26.91
C ARG A 90 36.71 7.38 -28.21
N PRO A 91 36.12 7.62 -29.39
CA PRO A 91 36.83 7.46 -30.64
C PRO A 91 37.62 8.74 -30.95
N GLY A 92 38.94 8.61 -31.05
CA GLY A 92 39.82 9.64 -31.63
C GLY A 92 40.97 10.07 -30.72
N GLU A 93 42.06 9.32 -30.70
CA GLU A 93 43.39 9.87 -30.48
C GLU A 93 44.30 9.37 -31.63
N ASN A 94 44.95 10.34 -32.29
CA ASN A 94 45.85 10.20 -33.45
C ASN A 94 47.14 9.45 -33.11
#